data_AF-A0A9N8K6T4-F1
#
_entry.id   AF-A0A9N8K6T4-F1
#
_cell.length_a   1.000
_cell.length_b   1.000
_cell.length_c   1.000
_cell.angle_alpha   90.00
_cell.angle_beta   90.00
_cell.angle_gamma   90.00
#
_symmetry.space_group_name_H-M   'P 1'
#
loop_
_entity.id
_entity.type
_entity.pdbx_description
1 polymer ?
#
loop_
_entity_poly.entity_id
_entity_poly.type
_entity_poly.pdbx_seq_one_letter_code
_entity_poly.pdbx_strand_id
1 'polypeptide(L)'
;MLHSLRFLFLLPASVVLASPILAHTTKITEKTFYPIADTTIDQYGESQLMPHYSGALLYFEKPATTPSMSTAFDTTHPMVILENSARIDYSCDTSNSRLAVRAFDDESMDLIRSWPDDLVVVTNKVSCNSNDERGIFLITGREESEDSTRDGMEPLIFHLSRKELKDVATTVHVAYLDSVFDQHNSTPLKTQ
;
A
#
# COMPACT_ATOMS: atom_id res chain seq x y z
N MET A 1 -76.91 -44.04 29.92
CA MET A 1 -76.51 -42.91 29.06
C MET A 1 -75.07 -42.53 29.38
N LEU A 2 -74.23 -42.57 28.35
CA LEU A 2 -72.87 -42.06 28.16
C LEU A 2 -71.84 -42.09 29.31
N HIS A 3 -70.85 -42.96 29.12
CA HIS A 3 -69.48 -42.86 29.64
C HIS A 3 -68.75 -41.65 29.05
N SER A 4 -68.08 -40.85 29.88
CA SER A 4 -67.12 -39.83 29.44
C SER A 4 -65.71 -40.31 29.77
N LEU A 5 -65.00 -40.85 28.77
CA LEU A 5 -63.58 -41.21 28.82
C LEU A 5 -62.74 -39.92 28.94
N ARG A 6 -61.92 -39.83 30.00
CA ARG A 6 -60.83 -38.85 30.07
C ARG A 6 -59.61 -39.42 29.34
N PHE A 7 -59.26 -38.84 28.20
CA PHE A 7 -58.00 -39.10 27.52
C PHE A 7 -56.87 -38.32 28.20
N LEU A 8 -55.94 -39.03 28.87
CA LEU A 8 -54.65 -38.51 29.26
C LEU A 8 -53.73 -38.53 28.03
N PHE A 9 -53.36 -37.36 27.51
CA PHE A 9 -52.29 -37.24 26.52
C PHE A 9 -50.94 -37.24 27.24
N LEU A 10 -50.16 -38.31 27.08
CA LEU A 10 -48.73 -38.35 27.41
C LEU A 10 -47.95 -37.90 26.16
N LEU A 11 -47.32 -36.73 26.24
CA LEU A 11 -46.36 -36.28 25.22
C LEU A 11 -44.98 -36.87 25.53
N PRO A 12 -44.23 -37.34 24.51
CA PRO A 12 -42.87 -37.81 24.70
C PRO A 12 -41.92 -36.63 24.88
N ALA A 13 -41.20 -36.58 26.00
CA ALA A 13 -40.12 -35.64 26.21
C ALA A 13 -38.89 -36.09 25.40
N SER A 14 -38.65 -35.45 24.25
CA SER A 14 -37.41 -35.61 23.49
C SER A 14 -36.29 -34.84 24.20
N VAL A 15 -35.39 -35.55 24.87
CA VAL A 15 -34.15 -34.98 25.42
C VAL A 15 -33.19 -34.72 24.25
N VAL A 16 -33.08 -33.47 23.83
CA VAL A 16 -32.08 -33.03 22.86
C VAL A 16 -30.76 -32.82 23.63
N LEU A 17 -29.84 -33.75 23.50
CA LEU A 17 -28.45 -33.58 23.93
C LEU A 17 -27.80 -32.52 23.02
N ALA A 18 -27.78 -31.27 23.50
CA ALA A 18 -27.00 -30.21 22.88
C ALA A 18 -25.51 -30.48 23.18
N SER A 19 -24.79 -31.02 22.19
CA SER A 19 -23.33 -31.06 22.23
C SER A 19 -22.79 -29.62 22.32
N PRO A 20 -21.92 -29.29 23.28
CA PRO A 20 -21.28 -27.98 23.30
C PRO A 20 -20.37 -27.87 22.09
N ILE A 21 -20.74 -27.00 21.14
CA ILE A 21 -19.83 -26.56 20.09
C ILE A 21 -18.74 -25.78 20.80
N LEU A 22 -17.57 -26.40 20.98
CA LEU A 22 -16.35 -25.70 21.35
C LEU A 22 -16.05 -24.71 20.22
N ALA A 23 -16.44 -23.45 20.41
CA ALA A 23 -15.98 -22.38 19.55
C ALA A 23 -14.46 -22.31 19.69
N HIS A 24 -13.73 -22.87 18.72
CA HIS A 24 -12.31 -22.59 18.55
C HIS A 24 -12.21 -21.12 18.18
N THR A 25 -12.02 -20.25 19.16
CA THR A 25 -11.43 -18.93 18.93
C THR A 25 -10.00 -19.16 18.48
N THR A 26 -9.80 -19.34 17.17
CA THR A 26 -8.50 -19.13 16.54
C THR A 26 -8.06 -17.72 16.91
N LYS A 27 -7.08 -17.63 17.81
CA LYS A 27 -6.40 -16.38 18.13
C LYS A 27 -5.81 -15.88 16.81
N ILE A 28 -6.37 -14.79 16.28
CA ILE A 28 -5.82 -14.15 15.08
C ILE A 28 -4.42 -13.70 15.47
N THR A 29 -3.39 -14.33 14.91
CA THR A 29 -2.01 -13.88 15.09
C THR A 29 -1.83 -12.68 14.18
N GLU A 30 -1.91 -11.49 14.75
CA GLU A 30 -1.56 -10.26 14.05
C GLU A 30 -0.08 -10.29 13.69
N LYS A 31 0.22 -10.11 12.41
CA LYS A 31 1.58 -10.02 11.88
C LYS A 31 1.76 -8.64 11.26
N THR A 32 2.85 -7.96 11.61
CA THR A 32 3.19 -6.65 11.05
C THR A 32 4.13 -6.83 9.86
N PHE A 33 3.72 -6.29 8.72
CA PHE A 33 4.50 -6.29 7.49
C PHE A 33 5.03 -4.88 7.21
N TYR A 34 6.29 -4.78 6.81
CA TYR A 34 6.97 -3.52 6.52
C TYR A 34 7.18 -3.36 5.02
N PRO A 35 7.11 -2.15 4.45
CA PRO A 35 7.42 -1.89 3.06
C PRO A 35 8.85 -2.32 2.68
N ILE A 36 9.02 -2.90 1.49
CA ILE A 36 10.32 -3.11 0.85
C ILE A 36 10.30 -2.60 -0.58
N ALA A 37 11.47 -2.20 -1.07
CA ALA A 37 11.67 -1.88 -2.47
C ALA A 37 11.56 -3.14 -3.34
N ASP A 38 10.97 -2.99 -4.52
CA ASP A 38 10.99 -4.02 -5.55
C ASP A 38 12.31 -3.94 -6.33
N THR A 39 13.17 -4.92 -6.14
CA THR A 39 14.49 -5.00 -6.80
C THR A 39 14.41 -5.51 -8.24
N THR A 40 13.23 -5.93 -8.71
CA THR A 40 13.04 -6.44 -10.08
C THR A 40 12.69 -5.34 -11.08
N ILE A 41 12.37 -4.14 -10.59
CA ILE A 41 12.01 -2.98 -11.38
C ILE A 41 13.27 -2.20 -11.82
N ASP A 42 13.29 -1.73 -13.07
CA ASP A 42 14.28 -0.77 -13.55
C ASP A 42 13.98 0.63 -12.98
N GLN A 43 14.68 0.98 -11.91
CA GLN A 43 14.49 2.25 -11.19
C GLN A 43 14.92 3.50 -11.99
N TYR A 44 15.69 3.31 -13.08
CA TYR A 44 16.11 4.40 -13.96
C TYR A 44 15.24 4.48 -15.23
N GLY A 45 14.24 3.61 -15.38
CA GLY A 45 13.31 3.66 -16.50
C GLY A 45 12.31 4.81 -16.38
N GLU A 46 11.99 5.46 -17.50
CA GLU A 46 10.93 6.49 -17.59
C GLU A 46 9.57 5.98 -17.10
N SER A 47 9.30 4.70 -17.31
CA SER A 47 8.04 4.04 -16.95
C SER A 47 7.67 4.20 -15.47
N GLN A 48 8.63 4.44 -14.58
CA GLN A 48 8.36 4.64 -13.14
C GLN A 48 7.71 5.99 -12.84
N LEU A 49 7.88 6.98 -13.74
CA LEU A 49 7.25 8.29 -13.65
C LEU A 49 6.01 8.41 -14.55
N MET A 50 5.73 7.40 -15.38
CA MET A 50 4.54 7.37 -16.23
C MET A 50 3.31 6.92 -15.43
N PRO A 51 2.21 7.69 -15.44
CA PRO A 51 1.00 7.28 -14.76
C PRO A 51 0.42 5.97 -15.31
N HIS A 52 0.00 5.07 -14.41
CA HIS A 52 -0.58 3.77 -14.72
C HIS A 52 -1.78 3.46 -13.81
N TYR A 53 -2.58 2.44 -14.13
CA TYR A 53 -3.81 2.12 -13.37
C TYR A 53 -3.71 0.83 -12.55
N SER A 54 -2.55 0.18 -12.57
CA SER A 54 -2.31 -1.11 -11.90
C SER A 54 -0.89 -1.16 -11.37
N GLY A 55 -0.70 -1.65 -10.16
CA GLY A 55 0.62 -1.70 -9.53
C GLY A 55 0.70 -2.73 -8.43
N ALA A 56 1.92 -2.95 -7.94
CA ALA A 56 2.20 -3.89 -6.87
C ALA A 56 3.08 -3.23 -5.81
N LEU A 57 2.79 -3.54 -4.55
CA LEU A 57 3.56 -3.11 -3.39
C LEU A 57 4.05 -4.34 -2.65
N LEU A 58 5.36 -4.38 -2.40
CA LEU A 58 5.99 -5.49 -1.68
C LEU A 58 6.18 -5.16 -0.21
N TYR A 59 5.98 -6.16 0.64
CA TYR A 59 6.15 -6.08 2.08
C TYR A 59 6.83 -7.33 2.63
N PHE A 60 7.49 -7.20 3.78
CA PHE A 60 8.11 -8.33 4.50
C PHE A 60 7.74 -8.36 5.97
N GLU A 61 7.65 -9.55 6.55
CA GLU A 61 7.53 -9.74 8.00
C GLU A 61 8.91 -9.56 8.68
N LYS A 62 8.96 -8.85 9.82
CA LYS A 62 10.15 -8.86 10.71
C LYS A 62 9.93 -9.87 11.85
N PRO A 63 10.94 -10.69 12.21
CA PRO A 63 12.26 -10.82 11.60
C PRO A 63 12.19 -11.41 10.17
N ALA A 64 13.12 -11.02 9.30
CA ALA A 64 13.14 -11.29 7.84
C ALA A 64 13.32 -12.77 7.44
N THR A 65 13.00 -13.71 8.33
CA THR A 65 13.13 -15.16 8.18
C THR A 65 11.83 -15.84 7.73
N THR A 66 10.85 -15.04 7.35
CA THR A 66 9.42 -15.42 7.30
C THR A 66 8.79 -14.81 6.03
N PRO A 67 7.50 -14.98 5.72
CA PRO A 67 6.97 -14.70 4.38
C PRO A 67 7.04 -13.23 3.95
N SER A 68 7.15 -13.04 2.64
CA SER A 68 6.92 -11.74 2.01
C SER A 68 5.49 -11.68 1.49
N MET A 69 4.95 -10.48 1.35
CA MET A 69 3.61 -10.25 0.86
C MET A 69 3.68 -9.27 -0.30
N SER A 70 2.97 -9.59 -1.39
CA SER A 70 2.71 -8.66 -2.47
C SER A 70 1.25 -8.27 -2.44
N THR A 71 1.00 -6.97 -2.52
CA THR A 71 -0.33 -6.40 -2.70
C THR A 71 -0.38 -5.79 -4.09
N ALA A 72 -1.03 -6.48 -5.03
CA ALA A 72 -1.34 -5.95 -6.35
C ALA A 72 -2.73 -5.31 -6.32
N PHE A 73 -2.89 -4.17 -6.98
CA PHE A 73 -4.15 -3.43 -6.96
C PHE A 73 -4.33 -2.62 -8.23
N ASP A 74 -5.59 -2.47 -8.64
CA ASP A 74 -6.02 -1.55 -9.69
C ASP A 74 -6.67 -0.32 -9.08
N THR A 75 -6.64 0.81 -9.79
CA THR A 75 -7.18 2.10 -9.32
C THR A 75 -8.09 2.73 -10.38
N THR A 76 -9.04 3.57 -9.96
CA THR A 76 -9.83 4.40 -10.91
C THR A 76 -9.05 5.61 -11.39
N HIS A 77 -8.17 6.11 -10.54
CA HIS A 77 -7.30 7.25 -10.83
C HIS A 77 -5.95 6.75 -11.34
N PRO A 78 -5.33 7.45 -12.30
CA PRO A 78 -3.96 7.12 -12.68
C PRO A 78 -3.05 7.25 -11.46
N MET A 79 -1.97 6.48 -11.40
CA MET A 79 -1.06 6.48 -10.27
C MET A 79 0.42 6.39 -10.65
N VAL A 80 1.27 6.83 -9.73
CA VAL A 80 2.72 6.65 -9.76
C VAL A 80 3.22 6.16 -8.40
N ILE A 81 4.15 5.22 -8.41
CA ILE A 81 4.79 4.67 -7.21
C ILE A 81 6.19 5.28 -7.13
N LEU A 82 6.33 6.40 -6.40
CA LEU A 82 7.56 7.20 -6.41
C LEU A 82 8.76 6.47 -5.81
N GLU A 83 8.52 5.52 -4.90
CA GLU A 83 9.58 4.68 -4.34
C GLU A 83 10.30 3.79 -5.38
N ASN A 84 9.72 3.65 -6.58
CA ASN A 84 10.31 2.87 -7.66
C ASN A 84 11.24 3.69 -8.56
N SER A 85 11.27 5.02 -8.46
CA SER A 85 12.08 5.87 -9.36
C SER A 85 13.32 6.42 -8.65
N ALA A 86 14.49 6.20 -9.26
CA ALA A 86 15.76 6.80 -8.87
C ALA A 86 16.07 8.12 -9.61
N ARG A 87 15.18 8.57 -10.50
CA ARG A 87 15.36 9.78 -11.34
C ARG A 87 14.85 11.07 -10.69
N ILE A 88 14.25 10.94 -9.51
CA ILE A 88 13.64 12.05 -8.78
C ILE A 88 14.08 12.04 -7.32
N ASP A 89 14.08 13.22 -6.71
CA ASP A 89 13.99 13.36 -5.26
C ASP A 89 12.66 14.02 -4.92
N TYR A 90 12.11 13.69 -3.77
CA TYR A 90 10.83 14.23 -3.37
C TYR A 90 10.68 14.24 -1.85
N SER A 91 9.88 15.17 -1.36
CA SER A 91 9.60 15.33 0.07
C SER A 91 8.24 15.95 0.28
N CYS A 92 7.59 15.60 1.39
CA CYS A 92 6.40 16.30 1.83
C CYS A 92 6.74 17.39 2.84
N ASP A 93 5.86 18.38 2.91
CA ASP A 93 5.90 19.38 3.98
C ASP A 93 5.47 18.76 5.33
N THR A 94 5.67 19.48 6.43
CA THR A 94 5.37 18.97 7.77
C THR A 94 3.89 18.62 8.01
N SER A 95 2.99 19.20 7.22
CA SER A 95 1.55 18.91 7.28
C SER A 95 1.10 17.75 6.37
N ASN A 96 2.01 17.21 5.55
CA ASN A 96 1.71 16.24 4.50
C ASN A 96 0.58 16.69 3.54
N SER A 97 0.47 18.01 3.33
CA SER A 97 -0.49 18.61 2.39
C SER A 97 0.17 19.05 1.09
N ARG A 98 1.51 19.07 1.03
CA ARG A 98 2.27 19.45 -0.16
C ARG A 98 3.38 18.44 -0.42
N LEU A 99 3.55 18.09 -1.69
CA LEU A 99 4.64 17.25 -2.21
C LEU A 99 5.52 18.11 -3.10
N ALA A 100 6.80 18.21 -2.76
CA ALA A 100 7.83 18.75 -3.64
C ALA A 100 8.48 17.60 -4.41
N VAL A 101 8.53 17.68 -5.74
CA VAL A 101 9.19 16.71 -6.61
C VAL A 101 10.25 17.40 -7.45
N ARG A 102 11.50 16.98 -7.32
CA ARG A 102 12.64 17.48 -8.08
C ARG A 102 13.14 16.38 -9.01
N ALA A 103 13.11 16.64 -10.31
CA ALA A 103 13.75 15.78 -11.30
C ALA A 103 15.27 15.99 -11.30
N PHE A 104 16.02 14.95 -11.68
CA PHE A 104 17.47 15.04 -11.90
C PHE A 104 17.87 15.29 -13.36
N ASP A 105 16.90 15.18 -14.28
CA ASP A 105 17.07 15.37 -15.71
C ASP A 105 15.80 15.98 -16.33
N ASP A 106 15.95 16.59 -17.52
CA ASP A 106 14.87 17.32 -18.18
C ASP A 106 13.71 16.42 -18.62
N GLU A 107 14.02 15.19 -19.05
CA GLU A 107 13.02 14.22 -19.47
C GLU A 107 12.11 13.81 -18.30
N SER A 108 12.69 13.55 -17.13
CA SER A 108 11.93 13.29 -15.90
C SER A 108 11.08 14.48 -15.50
N MET A 109 11.61 15.70 -15.66
CA MET A 109 10.85 16.92 -15.40
C MET A 109 9.64 17.02 -16.33
N ASP A 110 9.80 16.73 -17.62
CA ASP A 110 8.71 16.76 -18.59
C ASP A 110 7.65 15.68 -18.30
N LEU A 111 8.07 14.48 -17.89
CA LEU A 111 7.15 13.45 -17.41
C LEU A 111 6.34 13.92 -16.19
N ILE A 112 7.00 14.51 -15.19
CA ILE A 112 6.31 15.02 -13.99
C ILE A 112 5.36 16.18 -14.34
N ARG A 113 5.75 17.08 -15.26
CA ARG A 113 4.88 18.16 -15.73
C ARG A 113 3.63 17.64 -16.41
N SER A 114 3.69 16.47 -17.04
CA SER A 114 2.54 15.84 -17.72
C SER A 114 1.55 15.15 -16.76
N TRP A 115 1.86 15.05 -15.47
CA TRP A 115 0.99 14.41 -14.49
C TRP A 115 -0.37 15.13 -14.36
N PRO A 116 -1.49 14.38 -14.31
CA PRO A 116 -2.82 14.95 -14.16
C PRO A 116 -3.13 15.36 -12.71
N ASP A 117 -4.10 16.26 -12.53
CA ASP A 117 -4.52 16.80 -11.22
C ASP A 117 -5.30 15.80 -10.35
N ASP A 118 -5.55 14.58 -10.82
CA ASP A 118 -6.20 13.49 -10.10
C ASP A 118 -5.30 12.24 -9.99
N LEU A 119 -3.99 12.44 -10.01
CA LEU A 119 -3.00 11.37 -9.89
C LEU A 119 -2.87 10.87 -8.44
N VAL A 120 -2.89 9.56 -8.26
CA VAL A 120 -2.53 8.91 -6.98
C VAL A 120 -1.01 8.75 -6.91
N VAL A 121 -0.44 9.14 -5.78
CA VAL A 121 1.00 9.05 -5.52
C VAL A 121 1.21 8.11 -4.34
N VAL A 122 2.04 7.09 -4.55
CA VAL A 122 2.46 6.17 -3.50
C VAL A 122 3.93 6.42 -3.13
N THR A 123 4.22 6.48 -1.84
CA THR A 123 5.57 6.75 -1.34
C THR A 123 5.86 6.08 0.00
N ASN A 124 7.12 5.71 0.25
CA ASN A 124 7.65 5.29 1.55
C ASN A 124 8.59 6.33 2.20
N LYS A 125 8.66 7.56 1.69
CA LYS A 125 9.59 8.58 2.19
C LYS A 125 9.17 9.02 3.59
N VAL A 126 10.13 9.03 4.52
CA VAL A 126 9.91 9.39 5.94
C VAL A 126 9.35 10.81 6.10
N SER A 127 9.70 11.74 5.21
CA SER A 127 9.13 13.09 5.23
C SER A 127 7.65 13.15 4.89
N CYS A 128 7.10 12.12 4.23
CA CYS A 128 5.69 12.01 3.88
C CYS A 128 4.90 11.13 4.86
N ASN A 129 5.57 10.18 5.52
CA ASN A 129 4.91 9.18 6.36
C ASN A 129 5.69 8.92 7.64
N SER A 130 5.01 9.02 8.77
CA SER A 130 5.51 8.51 10.06
C SER A 130 5.37 6.99 10.14
N ASN A 131 6.28 6.31 10.84
CA ASN A 131 6.16 4.91 11.28
C ASN A 131 6.41 3.81 10.21
N ASP A 132 7.37 4.00 9.30
CA ASP A 132 7.72 2.98 8.29
C ASP A 132 6.53 2.52 7.43
N GLU A 133 5.50 3.37 7.28
CA GLU A 133 4.31 3.09 6.46
C GLU A 133 4.45 3.70 5.06
N ARG A 134 3.70 3.14 4.10
CA ARG A 134 3.49 3.78 2.80
C ARG A 134 2.38 4.81 2.89
N GLY A 135 2.64 5.98 2.33
CA GLY A 135 1.68 7.02 2.10
C GLY A 135 1.01 6.85 0.75
N ILE A 136 -0.29 7.05 0.74
CA ILE A 136 -1.10 7.12 -0.47
C ILE A 136 -1.75 8.50 -0.45
N PHE A 137 -1.51 9.27 -1.50
CA PHE A 137 -2.01 10.63 -1.63
C PHE A 137 -2.68 10.79 -2.99
N LEU A 138 -3.74 11.57 -3.03
CA LEU A 138 -4.32 12.06 -4.28
C LEU A 138 -3.78 13.48 -4.50
N ILE A 139 -3.17 13.73 -5.66
CA ILE A 139 -2.90 15.09 -6.11
C ILE A 139 -4.24 15.79 -6.30
N THR A 140 -4.34 17.04 -5.86
CA THR A 140 -5.58 17.85 -5.95
C THR A 140 -5.36 19.17 -6.69
N GLY A 141 -4.12 19.41 -7.12
CA GLY A 141 -3.71 20.58 -7.85
C GLY A 141 -2.19 20.74 -7.80
N ARG A 142 -1.70 21.69 -8.58
CA ARG A 142 -0.28 22.04 -8.71
C ARG A 142 -0.11 23.53 -8.43
N GLU A 143 0.99 23.89 -7.78
CA GLU A 143 1.36 25.29 -7.70
C GLU A 143 2.05 25.70 -9.00
N GLU A 144 1.51 26.73 -9.65
CA GLU A 144 2.20 27.39 -10.75
C GLU A 144 3.31 28.25 -10.14
N SER A 145 4.56 27.95 -10.48
CA SER A 145 5.67 28.85 -10.13
C SER A 145 5.49 30.16 -10.89
N GLU A 146 5.32 31.28 -10.17
CA GLU A 146 5.22 32.63 -10.75
C GLU A 146 6.49 33.05 -11.51
N ASP A 147 7.60 32.30 -11.35
CA ASP A 147 8.88 32.57 -12.00
C ASP A 147 9.17 31.53 -13.10
N SER A 148 8.26 31.43 -14.07
CA SER A 148 8.36 30.55 -15.25
C SER A 148 9.54 30.88 -16.19
N THR A 149 10.46 31.75 -15.77
CA THR A 149 11.57 32.30 -16.55
C THR A 149 12.96 31.91 -16.04
N ARG A 150 13.06 31.15 -14.95
CA ARG A 150 14.37 30.69 -14.45
C ARG A 150 14.68 29.29 -14.96
N ASP A 151 15.67 29.21 -15.85
CA ASP A 151 16.38 27.99 -16.20
C ASP A 151 16.94 27.34 -14.91
N GLY A 152 16.21 26.34 -14.41
CA GLY A 152 16.59 25.56 -13.24
C GLY A 152 15.61 24.40 -13.05
N MET A 153 16.13 23.24 -12.64
CA MET A 153 15.32 22.12 -12.15
C MET A 153 14.77 22.43 -10.75
N GLU A 154 14.00 23.51 -10.65
CA GLU A 154 13.25 23.80 -9.43
C GLU A 154 12.22 22.69 -9.18
N PRO A 155 11.97 22.34 -7.90
CA PRO A 155 10.99 21.33 -7.58
C PRO A 155 9.58 21.78 -8.00
N LEU A 156 8.83 20.87 -8.61
CA LEU A 156 7.39 21.05 -8.81
C LEU A 156 6.65 20.75 -7.52
N ILE A 157 5.71 21.63 -7.16
CA ILE A 157 4.94 21.50 -5.92
C ILE A 157 3.51 21.10 -6.23
N PHE A 158 3.05 20.04 -5.57
CA PHE A 158 1.70 19.49 -5.72
C PHE A 158 0.94 19.55 -4.40
N HIS A 159 -0.35 19.87 -4.46
CA HIS A 159 -1.26 19.79 -3.32
C HIS A 159 -1.75 18.35 -3.15
N LEU A 160 -1.67 17.84 -1.93
CA LEU A 160 -2.01 16.47 -1.59
C LEU A 160 -3.27 16.38 -0.73
N SER A 161 -4.04 15.33 -0.96
CA SER A 161 -5.05 14.81 -0.05
C SER A 161 -4.67 13.40 0.36
N ARG A 162 -4.45 13.16 1.66
CA ARG A 162 -4.13 11.81 2.17
C ARG A 162 -5.31 10.86 1.94
N LYS A 163 -4.99 9.64 1.50
CA LYS A 163 -5.93 8.55 1.24
C LYS A 163 -5.45 7.26 1.90
N GLU A 164 -6.37 6.35 2.12
CA GLU A 164 -6.08 4.94 2.35
C GLU A 164 -6.18 4.15 1.05
N LEU A 165 -5.59 2.95 0.99
CA LEU A 165 -5.65 2.11 -0.20
C LEU A 165 -7.10 1.83 -0.62
N LYS A 166 -8.00 1.64 0.36
CA LYS A 166 -9.43 1.40 0.13
C LYS A 166 -10.16 2.58 -0.54
N ASP A 167 -9.60 3.79 -0.47
CA ASP A 167 -10.21 4.99 -1.04
C ASP A 167 -9.88 5.16 -2.52
N VAL A 168 -8.84 4.47 -3.02
CA VAL A 168 -8.33 4.63 -4.39
C VAL A 168 -8.34 3.33 -5.20
N ALA A 169 -8.24 2.18 -4.53
CA ALA A 169 -8.18 0.88 -5.17
C ALA A 169 -9.59 0.37 -5.53
N THR A 170 -9.73 -0.16 -6.75
CA THR A 170 -10.94 -0.86 -7.22
C THR A 170 -10.85 -2.35 -6.95
N THR A 171 -9.65 -2.91 -7.05
CA THR A 171 -9.33 -4.32 -6.80
C THR A 171 -8.11 -4.39 -5.91
N VAL A 172 -8.04 -5.41 -5.06
CA VAL A 172 -6.85 -5.71 -4.26
C VAL A 172 -6.65 -7.22 -4.23
N HIS A 173 -5.47 -7.65 -4.67
CA HIS A 173 -5.01 -9.02 -4.65
C HIS A 173 -3.80 -9.13 -3.74
N VAL A 174 -3.93 -9.95 -2.69
CA VAL A 174 -2.84 -10.20 -1.75
C VAL A 174 -2.29 -11.60 -2.01
N ALA A 175 -0.99 -11.67 -2.26
CA ALA A 175 -0.25 -12.92 -2.43
C ALA A 175 0.84 -13.02 -1.37
N TYR A 176 0.95 -14.19 -0.74
CA TYR A 176 2.10 -14.53 0.08
C TYR A 176 3.17 -15.14 -0.83
N LEU A 177 4.38 -14.59 -0.74
CA LEU A 177 5.54 -15.02 -1.50
C LEU A 177 6.46 -15.82 -0.59
N ASP A 178 6.92 -16.96 -1.08
CA ASP A 178 8.03 -17.68 -0.47
C ASP A 178 9.27 -16.78 -0.53
N SER A 179 9.92 -16.56 0.61
CA SER A 179 11.03 -15.63 0.74
C SER A 179 12.23 -16.08 -0.09
N VAL A 180 12.40 -15.48 -1.28
CA VAL A 180 13.62 -15.56 -2.10
C VAL A 180 14.13 -14.15 -2.33
N PHE A 181 14.40 -13.43 -1.23
CA PHE A 181 15.23 -12.23 -1.31
C PHE A 181 16.65 -12.67 -0.96
N ASP A 182 17.53 -12.69 -1.96
CA ASP A 182 18.95 -12.97 -1.76
C ASP A 182 19.48 -12.04 -0.66
N GLN A 183 19.88 -12.64 0.46
CA GLN A 183 20.72 -11.96 1.43
C GLN A 183 22.03 -11.63 0.71
N HIS A 184 22.17 -10.41 0.22
CA HIS A 184 23.44 -9.97 -0.30
C HIS A 184 24.43 -10.00 0.88
N ASN A 185 25.34 -10.98 0.83
CA ASN A 185 26.37 -11.29 1.82
C ASN A 185 27.03 -10.02 2.37
N SER A 186 26.63 -9.59 3.56
CA SER A 186 27.48 -8.76 4.41
C SER A 186 28.63 -9.64 4.91
N THR A 187 29.64 -9.83 4.07
CA THR A 187 30.93 -10.38 4.50
C THR A 187 31.64 -9.27 5.26
N PRO A 188 31.98 -9.44 6.56
CA PRO A 188 32.75 -8.43 7.25
C PRO A 188 34.14 -8.36 6.62
N LEU A 189 34.55 -7.18 6.17
CA LEU A 189 35.94 -6.90 5.81
C LEU A 189 36.80 -7.23 7.04
N LYS A 190 37.54 -8.35 6.96
CA LYS A 190 38.71 -8.54 7.82
C LYS A 190 39.79 -7.60 7.31
N THR A 191 40.05 -6.54 8.08
CA THR A 191 41.26 -5.75 8.00
C THR A 191 42.47 -6.68 8.18
N GLN A 192 43.39 -6.67 7.22
CA GLN A 192 44.79 -7.04 7.41
C GLN A 192 45.61 -5.77 7.56
#